data_AF-A0A0F2SCV2-F1
#
_entry.id   AF-A0A0F2SCV2-F1
#
_cell.length_a   1.000
_cell.length_b   1.000
_cell.length_c   1.000
_cell.angle_alpha   90.00
_cell.angle_beta   90.00
_cell.angle_gamma   90.00
#
_symmetry.space_group_name_H-M   'P 1'
#
loop_
_entity.id
_entity.type
_entity.pdbx_description
1 polymer ?
#
loop_
_entity_poly.entity_id
_entity_poly.type
_entity_poly.pdbx_seq_one_letter_code
_entity_poly.pdbx_strand_id
1 'polypeptide(L)' 'MREADAVILEEIRSSGLYRELWQSFAVLPSIKSVGVMGDGRTYEYPIILRAVTSEDAMTADWARLPYEVPP' A
#
# COMPACT_ATOMS: atom_id res chain seq x y z
N MET A 1 -11.71 0.73 3.15
CA MET A 1 -10.60 -0.14 3.64
C MET A 1 -10.54 -1.44 2.85
N ARG A 2 -11.58 -2.29 2.86
CA ARG A 2 -11.60 -3.57 2.12
C ARG A 2 -11.24 -3.45 0.63
N GLU A 3 -11.74 -2.42 -0.03
CA GLU A 3 -11.43 -2.15 -1.45
C GLU A 3 -9.94 -1.83 -1.66
N ALA A 4 -9.37 -0.99 -0.79
CA ALA A 4 -7.95 -0.64 -0.86
C ALA A 4 -7.05 -1.86 -0.61
N ASP A 5 -7.42 -2.72 0.35
CA ASP A 5 -6.71 -3.98 0.58
C ASP A 5 -6.77 -4.91 -0.63
N ALA A 6 -7.92 -4.99 -1.30
CA ALA A 6 -8.09 -5.81 -2.50
C ALA A 6 -7.17 -5.33 -3.64
N VAL A 7 -7.12 -4.02 -3.89
CA VAL A 7 -6.23 -3.43 -4.91
C VAL A 7 -4.76 -3.72 -4.58
N ILE A 8 -4.32 -3.50 -3.34
CA ILE A 8 -2.94 -3.78 -2.92
C ILE A 8 -2.59 -5.25 -3.15
N LEU A 9 -3.48 -6.16 -2.78
CA LEU A 9 -3.25 -7.60 -2.94
C LEU A 9 -3.16 -8.00 -4.42
N GLU A 10 -3.97 -7.40 -5.28
CA GLU A 10 -3.95 -7.62 -6.72
C GLU A 10 -2.62 -7.16 -7.33
N GLU A 11 -2.19 -5.93 -7.04
CA GLU A 11 -0.94 -5.36 -7.55
C GLU A 11 0.31 -6.12 -7.07
N ILE A 12 0.30 -6.59 -5.82
CA ILE A 12 1.40 -7.39 -5.28
C ILE A 12 1.48 -8.75 -5.97
N ARG A 13 0.34 -9.32 -6.37
CA ARG A 13 0.30 -10.59 -7.10
C ARG A 13 0.69 -10.42 -8.56
N SER A 14 0.19 -9.38 -9.23
CA SER A 14 0.56 -9.08 -10.63
C SER A 14 2.06 -8.81 -10.75
N SER A 15 2.66 -8.18 -9.74
CA SER A 15 4.10 -7.89 -9.68
C SER A 15 4.97 -9.07 -9.24
N GLY A 16 4.38 -10.22 -8.90
CA GLY A 16 5.12 -11.42 -8.46
C GLY A 16 5.66 -11.36 -7.02
N LEU A 17 5.47 -10.25 -6.31
CA LEU A 17 6.04 -9.97 -4.98
C LEU A 17 5.31 -10.67 -3.83
N TYR A 18 4.17 -11.33 -4.11
CA TYR A 18 3.33 -11.95 -3.08
C TYR A 18 4.06 -12.96 -2.19
N ARG A 19 5.09 -13.64 -2.70
CA ARG A 19 5.91 -14.60 -1.92
C ARG A 19 7.13 -13.97 -1.26
N GLU A 20 7.53 -12.78 -1.68
CA GLU A 20 8.68 -12.05 -1.14
C GLU A 20 8.30 -11.22 0.08
N LEU A 21 7.06 -10.73 0.11
CA LEU A 21 6.53 -9.98 1.23
C LEU A 21 6.06 -10.91 2.35
N TRP A 22 6.43 -10.57 3.58
CA TRP A 22 5.91 -11.24 4.77
C TRP A 22 4.46 -10.81 5.03
N GLN A 23 4.21 -9.50 5.00
CA GLN A 23 2.88 -8.92 5.18
C GLN A 23 2.72 -7.65 4.36
N SER A 24 1.53 -7.47 3.79
CA SER A 24 1.12 -6.25 3.09
C SER A 24 -0.36 -5.93 3.31
N PHE A 25 -0.70 -4.68 3.62
CA PHE A 25 -2.09 -4.21 3.79
C PHE A 25 -2.22 -2.68 3.80
N ALA A 26 -3.45 -2.19 3.58
CA ALA A 26 -3.81 -0.79 3.72
C ALA A 26 -4.10 -0.41 5.18
N VAL A 27 -3.64 0.77 5.57
CA VAL A 27 -4.05 1.45 6.81
C VAL A 27 -4.77 2.74 6.43
N LEU A 28 -5.94 2.96 7.03
CA LEU A 28 -6.73 4.18 6.88
C LEU A 28 -6.53 5.05 8.14
N PRO A 29 -5.64 6.05 8.12
CA PRO A 29 -5.45 6.93 9.26
C PRO A 29 -6.62 7.89 9.42
N SER A 30 -6.94 8.26 10.66
CA SER A 30 -8.02 9.20 11.00
C SER A 30 -7.63 10.67 10.77
N ILE A 31 -6.99 10.96 9.65
CA ILE A 31 -6.59 12.30 9.20
C ILE A 31 -7.06 12.53 7.77
N LYS A 32 -7.30 13.79 7.42
CA LYS A 32 -7.61 14.18 6.04
C LYS A 32 -6.43 14.89 5.41
N SER A 33 -6.22 14.65 4.12
CA SER A 33 -5.22 15.32 3.30
C SER A 33 -5.88 16.09 2.16
N VAL A 34 -5.20 17.13 1.68
CA VAL A 34 -5.65 17.91 0.51
C VAL A 34 -5.36 17.11 -0.76
N GLY A 35 -6.38 16.93 -1.59
CA GLY A 35 -6.28 16.40 -2.94
C GLY A 35 -6.69 17.44 -3.99
N VAL A 36 -6.40 17.15 -5.26
CA VAL A 36 -6.91 17.91 -6.41
C VAL A 36 -7.87 17.00 -7.16
N MET A 37 -9.08 17.49 -7.43
CA MET A 37 -10.09 16.78 -8.21
C MET A 37 -10.77 17.77 -9.16
N GLY A 38 -10.57 17.56 -10.46
CA GLY A 38 -10.91 18.57 -11.47
C GLY A 38 -10.21 19.90 -11.17
N ASP A 39 -10.97 21.00 -11.15
CA ASP A 39 -10.46 22.34 -10.85
C ASP A 39 -10.51 22.69 -9.35
N GLY A 40 -10.89 21.75 -8.50
CA GLY A 40 -11.14 21.95 -7.06
C GLY A 40 -10.12 21.30 -6.14
N ARG A 41 -10.10 21.77 -4.89
CA ARG A 41 -9.40 21.12 -3.77
C ARG A 41 -10.37 20.23 -3.02
N THR A 42 -9.97 18.99 -2.74
CA THR A 42 -10.72 18.04 -1.91
C THR A 42 -10.00 17.76 -0.61
N TYR A 43 -10.72 17.29 0.40
CA TYR A 43 -10.17 16.88 1.69
C TYR A 43 -10.62 15.46 2.00
N GLU A 44 -9.80 14.50 1.59
CA GLU A 44 -10.11 13.07 1.64
C GLU A 44 -9.14 12.32 2.56
N TYR A 45 -9.53 11.10 2.94
CA TYR A 45 -8.68 10.24 3.74
C TYR A 45 -7.60 9.59 2.86
N PRO A 46 -6.31 9.72 3.21
CA PRO A 46 -5.25 8.99 2.52
C PRO A 46 -5.27 7.51 2.91
N ILE A 47 -4.56 6.69 2.13
CA ILE A 47 -4.24 5.31 2.49
C ILE A 47 -2.73 5.19 2.70
N ILE A 48 -2.33 4.48 3.73
CA ILE A 48 -0.93 4.09 3.97
C ILE A 48 -0.78 2.62 3.55
N LEU A 49 0.17 2.34 2.66
CA LEU A 49 0.60 0.97 2.37
C LEU A 49 1.64 0.54 3.39
N ARG A 50 1.34 -0.51 4.17
CA ARG A 50 2.35 -1.21 4.97
C ARG A 50 2.76 -2.46 4.20
N ALA A 51 4.02 -2.54 3.79
CA ALA A 51 4.61 -3.73 3.18
C ALA A 51 5.96 -4.01 3.86
N VAL A 52 6.15 -5.23 4.37
CA VAL A 52 7.36 -5.61 5.12
C VAL A 52 7.90 -6.96 4.70
N THR A 53 9.21 -7.12 4.80
CA THR A 53 9.92 -8.40 4.72
C THR A 53 10.38 -8.81 6.12
N SER A 54 10.47 -10.11 6.37
CA SER A 54 10.91 -10.66 7.66
C SER A 54 11.56 -12.02 7.42
N GLU A 55 12.69 -12.28 8.08
CA GLU A 55 13.37 -13.57 8.04
C GLU A 55 13.02 -14.47 9.24
N ASP A 56 12.62 -13.86 10.36
CA ASP A 56 12.50 -14.55 11.66
C ASP A 56 11.18 -14.27 12.41
N ALA A 57 10.24 -13.54 11.80
CA ALA A 57 8.98 -13.09 12.40
C ALA A 57 9.11 -12.25 13.69
N MET A 58 10.34 -11.88 14.08
CA MET A 58 10.65 -11.03 15.24
C MET A 58 11.15 -9.65 14.80
N THR A 59 11.75 -9.57 13.61
CA THR A 59 12.24 -8.35 12.97
C THR A 59 11.53 -8.14 11.64
N ALA A 60 11.30 -6.88 11.29
CA ALA A 60 10.66 -6.53 10.03
C ALA A 60 11.27 -5.25 9.46
N ASP A 61 11.67 -5.32 8.20
CA ASP A 61 12.12 -4.18 7.42
C ASP A 61 11.04 -3.76 6.42
N TRP A 62 11.00 -2.49 6.06
CA TRP A 62 10.10 -2.02 5.01
C TRP A 62 10.53 -2.63 3.68
N ALA A 63 9.56 -3.13 2.92
CA ALA A 63 9.82 -3.78 1.64
C ALA A 63 10.23 -2.76 0.58
N ARG A 64 11.29 -3.06 -0.17
CA ARG A 64 11.74 -2.24 -1.32
C ARG A 64 10.89 -2.53 -2.55
N LEU A 65 9.67 -2.00 -2.56
CA LEU A 65 8.76 -2.13 -3.68
C LEU A 65 9.32 -1.40 -4.92
N PRO A 66 9.15 -1.95 -6.14
CA PRO A 66 9.43 -1.24 -7.37
C PRO A 66 8.67 0.10 -7.40
N TYR A 67 9.34 1.17 -7.83
CA TYR A 67 8.70 2.47 -7.97
C TYR A 67 7.78 2.52 -9.20
N GLU A 68 8.07 1.70 -10.21
CA GLU A 68 7.25 1.52 -11.38
C GLU A 68 6.37 0.29 -11.17
N VAL A 69 5.05 0.47 -11.29
CA VAL A 69 4.10 -0.63 -11.36
C VAL A 69 4.14 -1.16 -12.81
N PRO A 70 4.21 -2.48 -13.04
CA PRO A 70 4.18 -3.01 -14.40
C PRO A 70 2.94 -2.50 -15.17
N PRO A 71 3.04 -2.31 -16.50
CA PRO A 71 1.97 -1.75 -17.32
C PRO A 71 0.72 -2.64 -17.41
#